data_AF-A0A3E2JUL1-F1
#
_entry.id   AF-A0A3E2JUL1-F1
#
_cell.length_a   1.000
_cell.length_b   1.000
_cell.length_c   1.000
_cell.angle_alpha   90.00
_cell.angle_beta   90.00
_cell.angle_gamma   90.00
#
_symmetry.space_group_name_H-M   'P 1'
#
loop_
_entity.id
_entity.type
_entity.pdbx_description
1 polymer ?
#
loop_
_entity_poly.entity_id
_entity_poly.type
_entity_poly.pdbx_seq_one_letter_code
_entity_poly.pdbx_strand_id
1 'polypeptide(L)'
;MVFRNHPNEIEENTHLPLMFLFSAFIATIPIIPFTLFSGLMGAKYGLVVGALVNWFGRIISSAIYFLSARYFFTDFFSVYLKRFKGIDKFQRMIQKNAFVAIFIARTIPVIPPPVVNIYSGVVGIAFLTYISSLPKLLISAIFYLIFLIIIILFYKTWFNRRLHN
;
A
#
# COMPACT_ATOMS: atom_id res chain seq x y z
N MET A 1 -22.29 -0.41 -38.87
CA MET A 1 -21.82 -1.11 -37.67
C MET A 1 -20.61 -1.94 -38.08
N VAL A 2 -19.42 -1.37 -37.96
CA VAL A 2 -18.15 -2.04 -38.31
C VAL A 2 -17.29 -1.96 -37.07
N PHE A 3 -17.02 -3.11 -36.46
CA PHE A 3 -16.04 -3.25 -35.40
C PHE A 3 -14.67 -2.93 -36.00
N ARG A 4 -14.25 -1.67 -35.87
CA ARG A 4 -12.88 -1.25 -36.13
C ARG A 4 -12.04 -1.86 -35.02
N ASN A 5 -11.52 -3.05 -35.25
CA ASN A 5 -10.42 -3.58 -34.44
C ASN A 5 -9.28 -2.57 -34.56
N HIS A 6 -9.03 -1.83 -33.48
CA HIS A 6 -7.90 -0.93 -33.36
C HIS A 6 -6.64 -1.80 -33.18
N PRO A 7 -5.75 -1.91 -34.18
CA PRO A 7 -4.52 -2.71 -34.06
C PRO A 7 -3.58 -2.21 -32.95
N ASN A 8 -3.81 -0.99 -32.44
CA ASN A 8 -3.01 -0.35 -31.40
C ASN A 8 -3.17 -0.97 -30.02
N GLU A 9 -4.28 -1.65 -29.71
CA GLU A 9 -4.50 -2.24 -28.37
C GLU A 9 -3.54 -3.41 -28.08
N ILE A 10 -3.09 -4.13 -29.11
CA ILE A 10 -2.21 -5.30 -28.94
C ILE A 10 -0.74 -4.86 -28.80
N GLU A 11 -0.30 -3.82 -29.52
CA GLU A 11 1.04 -3.21 -29.31
C GLU A 11 1.13 -2.47 -27.96
N GLU A 12 0.08 -1.77 -27.54
CA GLU A 12 0.09 -0.95 -26.32
C GLU A 12 0.21 -1.77 -25.02
N ASN A 13 -0.31 -3.01 -25.03
CA ASN A 13 -0.19 -3.97 -23.94
C ASN A 13 1.20 -4.67 -23.90
N THR A 14 2.00 -4.58 -24.95
CA THR A 14 3.36 -5.17 -24.97
C THR A 14 4.28 -4.51 -23.93
N HIS A 15 4.00 -3.26 -23.56
CA HIS A 15 4.77 -2.52 -22.56
C HIS A 15 4.32 -2.73 -21.12
N LEU A 16 3.26 -3.51 -20.85
CA LEU A 16 2.74 -3.72 -19.49
C LEU A 16 3.80 -4.25 -18.52
N PRO A 17 4.58 -5.32 -18.85
CA PRO A 17 5.63 -5.82 -17.96
C PRO A 17 6.67 -4.74 -17.61
N LEU A 18 7.00 -3.87 -18.57
CA LEU A 18 7.91 -2.74 -18.39
C LEU A 18 7.34 -1.73 -17.38
N MET A 19 6.04 -1.47 -17.42
CA MET A 19 5.37 -0.56 -16.49
C MET A 19 5.37 -1.09 -15.05
N PHE A 20 5.28 -2.42 -14.86
CA PHE A 20 5.44 -3.03 -13.54
C PHE A 20 6.85 -2.80 -12.97
N LEU A 21 7.89 -2.92 -13.81
CA LEU A 21 9.27 -2.64 -13.41
C LEU A 21 9.47 -1.15 -13.09
N PHE A 22 8.96 -0.26 -13.94
CA PHE A 22 9.03 1.19 -13.69
C PHE A 22 8.29 1.58 -12.41
N SER A 23 7.12 1.00 -12.17
CA SER A 23 6.35 1.21 -10.94
C SER A 23 7.17 0.85 -9.71
N ALA A 24 7.86 -0.29 -9.73
CA ALA A 24 8.75 -0.70 -8.64
C ALA A 24 9.93 0.26 -8.45
N PHE A 25 10.56 0.68 -9.55
CA PHE A 25 11.69 1.59 -9.51
C PHE A 25 11.31 2.96 -8.93
N ILE A 26 10.25 3.57 -9.47
CA ILE A 26 9.75 4.87 -9.01
C ILE A 26 9.25 4.79 -7.57
N ALA A 27 8.53 3.73 -7.20
CA ALA A 27 8.07 3.55 -5.82
C ALA A 27 9.21 3.36 -4.81
N THR A 28 10.39 2.95 -5.25
CA THR A 28 11.57 2.78 -4.39
C THR A 28 12.26 4.12 -4.15
N ILE A 29 12.24 5.04 -5.12
CA ILE A 29 12.92 6.33 -5.04
C ILE A 29 11.98 7.39 -4.43
N PRO A 30 12.23 7.85 -3.19
CA PRO A 30 11.31 8.75 -2.48
C PRO A 30 11.25 10.17 -3.06
N ILE A 31 12.19 10.53 -3.94
CA ILE A 31 12.30 11.86 -4.57
C ILE A 31 11.24 12.03 -5.66
N ILE A 32 10.84 10.95 -6.33
CA ILE A 32 9.94 11.02 -7.48
C ILE A 32 8.48 10.99 -6.98
N PRO A 33 7.63 11.95 -7.38
CA PRO A 33 6.22 11.95 -7.00
C PRO A 33 5.49 10.73 -7.59
N PHE A 34 5.37 9.66 -6.81
CA PHE A 34 4.66 8.45 -7.24
C PHE A 34 3.21 8.72 -7.62
N THR A 35 2.59 9.77 -7.05
CA THR A 35 1.23 10.21 -7.37
C THR A 35 1.06 10.57 -8.85
N LEU A 36 2.06 11.21 -9.47
CA LEU A 36 1.99 11.58 -10.88
C LEU A 36 2.02 10.34 -11.77
N PHE A 37 2.96 9.42 -11.51
CA PHE A 37 3.03 8.13 -12.20
C PHE A 37 1.72 7.34 -12.03
N SER A 38 1.18 7.30 -10.81
CA SER A 38 -0.05 6.59 -10.50
C SER A 38 -1.25 7.14 -11.28
N GLY A 39 -1.34 8.47 -11.43
CA GLY A 39 -2.39 9.12 -12.23
C GLY A 39 -2.27 8.80 -13.71
N LEU A 40 -1.04 8.84 -14.26
CA LEU A 40 -0.77 8.50 -15.65
C LEU A 40 -1.13 7.05 -15.97
N MET A 41 -0.78 6.12 -15.09
CA MET A 41 -1.13 4.70 -15.27
C MET A 41 -2.64 4.46 -15.22
N GLY A 42 -3.36 5.16 -14.33
CA GLY A 42 -4.82 5.10 -14.27
C GLY A 42 -5.50 5.71 -15.50
N ALA A 43 -4.94 6.79 -16.05
CA ALA A 43 -5.44 7.42 -17.27
C ALA A 43 -5.16 6.57 -18.52
N LYS A 44 -4.00 5.93 -18.60
CA LYS A 44 -3.57 5.15 -19.77
C LYS A 44 -4.17 3.74 -19.80
N TYR A 45 -4.08 2.99 -18.71
CA TYR A 45 -4.50 1.57 -18.65
C TYR A 45 -5.86 1.37 -17.96
N GLY A 46 -6.54 2.46 -17.62
CA GLY A 46 -7.76 2.43 -16.82
C GLY A 46 -7.49 2.19 -15.32
N LEU A 47 -8.54 2.39 -14.53
CA LEU A 47 -8.45 2.35 -13.06
C LEU A 47 -7.97 0.99 -12.53
N VAL A 48 -8.43 -0.11 -13.12
CA VAL A 48 -8.13 -1.46 -12.61
C VAL A 48 -6.68 -1.84 -12.87
N VAL A 49 -6.24 -1.80 -14.13
CA VAL A 49 -4.87 -2.20 -14.50
C VAL A 49 -3.85 -1.20 -13.96
N GLY A 50 -4.14 0.10 -14.03
CA GLY A 50 -3.30 1.13 -13.41
C GLY A 50 -3.14 0.92 -11.90
N ALA A 51 -4.23 0.62 -11.18
CA ALA A 51 -4.14 0.32 -9.74
C ALA A 51 -3.31 -0.93 -9.46
N LEU A 52 -3.41 -1.99 -10.27
CA LEU A 52 -2.61 -3.19 -10.13
C LEU A 52 -1.11 -2.91 -10.34
N VAL A 53 -0.75 -2.17 -11.38
CA VAL A 53 0.65 -1.76 -11.65
C VAL A 53 1.21 -0.96 -10.48
N ASN A 54 0.46 0.01 -9.98
CA ASN A 54 0.87 0.85 -8.85
C ASN A 54 0.99 0.03 -7.55
N TRP A 55 0.04 -0.87 -7.31
CA TRP A 55 0.04 -1.73 -6.13
C TRP A 55 1.24 -2.68 -6.12
N PHE A 56 1.55 -3.28 -7.27
CA PHE A 56 2.70 -4.16 -7.43
C PHE A 56 4.03 -3.43 -7.16
N GLY A 57 4.21 -2.24 -7.74
CA GLY A 57 5.40 -1.43 -7.49
C GLY A 57 5.58 -1.08 -6.01
N ARG A 58 4.49 -0.78 -5.29
CA ARG A 58 4.52 -0.56 -3.84
C ARG A 58 4.94 -1.80 -3.05
N ILE A 59 4.49 -2.99 -3.44
CA ILE A 59 4.90 -4.25 -2.80
C ILE A 59 6.39 -4.49 -3.00
N ILE A 60 6.90 -4.32 -4.22
CA ILE A 60 8.33 -4.52 -4.52
C ILE A 60 9.19 -3.51 -3.78
N SER A 61 8.87 -2.22 -3.86
CA SER A 61 9.60 -1.17 -3.12
C SER A 61 9.66 -1.50 -1.63
N SER A 62 8.52 -1.87 -1.05
CA SER A 62 8.42 -2.29 0.35
C SER A 62 9.29 -3.51 0.67
N ALA A 63 9.35 -4.50 -0.22
CA ALA A 63 10.20 -5.66 -0.05
C ALA A 63 11.69 -5.28 -0.13
N ILE A 64 12.07 -4.39 -1.04
CA ILE A 64 13.44 -3.87 -1.16
C ILE A 64 13.85 -3.15 0.12
N TYR A 65 13.02 -2.24 0.65
CA TYR A 65 13.29 -1.56 1.93
C TYR A 65 13.45 -2.55 3.09
N PHE A 66 12.56 -3.55 3.16
CA PHE A 66 12.62 -4.56 4.20
C PHE A 66 13.89 -5.42 4.11
N LEU A 67 14.21 -5.94 2.93
CA LEU A 67 15.36 -6.84 2.72
C LEU A 67 16.69 -6.08 2.86
N SER A 68 16.78 -4.87 2.31
CA SER A 68 17.95 -4.01 2.47
C SER A 68 18.23 -3.70 3.94
N ALA A 69 17.18 -3.38 4.70
CA ALA A 69 17.29 -3.12 6.13
C ALA A 69 17.62 -4.35 6.97
N ARG A 70 17.24 -5.55 6.51
CA ARG A 70 17.50 -6.82 7.19
C ARG A 70 18.93 -7.34 6.97
N TYR A 71 19.44 -7.21 5.75
CA TYR A 71 20.67 -7.90 5.35
C TYR A 71 21.87 -6.99 5.09
N PHE A 72 21.65 -5.75 4.63
CA PHE A 72 22.73 -4.90 4.13
C PHE A 72 23.03 -3.70 5.03
N PHE A 73 21.99 -3.11 5.65
CA PHE A 73 22.11 -1.81 6.32
C PHE A 73 21.51 -1.77 7.73
N THR A 74 21.50 -2.91 8.43
CA THR A 74 20.89 -3.04 9.76
C THR A 74 21.40 -2.00 10.74
N ASP A 75 22.72 -1.82 10.84
CA ASP A 75 23.33 -0.87 11.79
C ASP A 75 23.02 0.59 11.45
N PHE A 76 23.13 0.94 10.16
CA PHE A 76 22.82 2.28 9.66
C PHE A 76 21.37 2.66 9.97
N PHE A 77 20.43 1.77 9.66
CA PHE A 77 19.03 2.03 9.91
C PHE A 77 18.68 1.99 11.40
N SER A 78 19.36 1.19 12.21
CA SER A 78 19.17 1.17 13.67
C SER A 78 19.41 2.55 14.29
N VAL A 79 20.46 3.25 13.84
CA VAL A 79 20.76 4.62 14.31
C VAL A 79 19.74 5.62 13.77
N TYR A 80 19.34 5.51 12.50
CA TYR A 80 18.31 6.36 11.91
C TYR A 80 16.96 6.25 12.64
N LEU A 81 16.55 5.03 12.97
CA LEU A 81 15.26 4.73 13.61
C LEU A 81 15.17 5.26 15.05
N LYS A 82 16.30 5.32 15.78
CA LYS A 82 16.37 5.91 17.13
C LYS A 82 15.99 7.41 17.17
N ARG A 83 16.00 8.10 16.03
CA ARG A 83 15.58 9.52 15.93
C ARG A 83 14.05 9.70 16.00
N PHE A 84 13.27 8.63 15.79
CA PHE A 84 11.82 8.69 15.81
C PHE A 84 11.26 8.44 17.22
N LYS A 85 10.61 9.45 17.80
CA LYS A 85 10.01 9.41 19.16
C LYS A 85 8.99 8.28 19.37
N GLY A 86 8.47 7.66 18.30
CA GLY A 86 7.49 6.57 18.37
C GLY A 86 8.06 5.15 18.37
N ILE A 87 9.40 5.00 18.24
CA ILE A 87 10.02 3.71 17.94
C ILE A 87 9.88 2.69 19.06
N ASP A 88 10.01 3.11 20.33
CA ASP A 88 9.90 2.22 21.49
C ASP A 88 8.46 1.75 21.72
N LYS A 89 7.47 2.58 21.37
CA LYS A 89 6.05 2.18 21.38
C LYS A 89 5.79 1.14 20.30
N PHE A 90 6.36 1.35 19.10
CA PHE A 90 6.22 0.42 17.99
C PHE A 90 6.88 -0.94 18.29
N GLN A 91 8.07 -0.94 18.92
CA GLN A 91 8.75 -2.14 19.41
C GLN A 91 7.83 -2.99 20.30
N ARG A 92 7.21 -2.36 21.31
CA ARG A 92 6.30 -3.05 22.24
C ARG A 92 5.06 -3.62 21.54
N MET A 93 4.57 -2.95 20.52
CA MET A 93 3.44 -3.45 19.72
C MET A 93 3.85 -4.67 18.88
N ILE A 94 5.04 -4.65 18.28
CA ILE A 94 5.56 -5.78 17.50
C ILE A 94 5.80 -7.01 18.39
N GLN A 95 6.32 -6.82 19.61
CA GLN A 95 6.50 -7.91 20.57
C GLN A 95 5.18 -8.60 20.94
N LYS A 96 4.06 -7.86 20.98
CA LYS A 96 2.73 -8.43 21.22
C LYS A 96 2.18 -9.11 19.97
N ASN A 97 2.16 -8.38 18.84
CA ASN A 97 1.67 -8.87 17.57
C ASN A 97 2.21 -8.01 16.42
N ALA A 98 3.17 -8.56 15.67
CA ALA A 98 3.80 -7.90 14.52
C ALA A 98 2.78 -7.46 13.45
N PHE A 99 1.78 -8.29 13.15
CA PHE A 99 0.77 -7.99 12.14
C PHE A 99 -0.06 -6.76 12.55
N VAL A 100 -0.60 -6.77 13.78
CA VAL A 100 -1.41 -5.66 14.31
C VAL A 100 -0.58 -4.38 14.42
N ALA A 101 0.68 -4.50 14.83
CA ALA A 101 1.57 -3.35 14.92
C ALA A 101 1.77 -2.68 13.56
N ILE A 102 2.17 -3.44 12.54
CA ILE A 102 2.38 -2.93 11.17
C ILE A 102 1.07 -2.35 10.62
N PHE A 103 -0.07 -3.01 10.87
CA PHE A 103 -1.38 -2.53 10.46
C PHE A 103 -1.67 -1.14 11.05
N ILE A 104 -1.56 -0.98 12.38
CA ILE A 104 -1.81 0.29 13.06
C ILE A 104 -0.83 1.37 12.59
N ALA A 105 0.47 1.03 12.49
CA ALA A 105 1.48 2.00 12.06
C ALA A 105 1.20 2.54 10.66
N ARG A 106 0.61 1.72 9.78
CA ARG A 106 0.22 2.15 8.46
C ARG A 106 -1.12 2.90 8.44
N THR A 107 -2.01 2.70 9.41
CA THR A 107 -3.27 3.47 9.54
C THR A 107 -3.01 4.88 10.05
N ILE A 108 -1.96 5.07 10.86
CA ILE A 108 -1.54 6.38 11.35
C ILE A 108 -0.78 7.11 10.22
N PRO A 109 -1.29 8.24 9.68
CA PRO A 109 -0.66 8.93 8.56
C PRO A 109 0.68 9.59 8.93
N VAL A 110 0.92 9.81 10.22
CA VAL A 110 2.14 10.45 10.74
C VAL A 110 3.38 9.57 10.55
N ILE A 111 3.22 8.25 10.45
CA ILE A 111 4.35 7.33 10.31
C ILE A 111 4.60 7.07 8.83
N PRO A 112 5.74 7.51 8.25
CA PRO A 112 6.03 7.27 6.85
C PRO A 112 6.14 5.77 6.56
N PRO A 113 5.57 5.27 5.45
CA PRO A 113 5.66 3.85 5.09
C PRO A 113 7.10 3.29 5.03
N PRO A 114 8.12 4.01 4.50
CA PRO A 114 9.49 3.51 4.50
C PRO A 114 10.05 3.22 5.90
N VAL A 115 9.67 4.02 6.91
CA VAL A 115 10.11 3.82 8.30
C VAL A 115 9.61 2.49 8.84
N VAL A 116 8.32 2.17 8.61
CA VAL A 116 7.72 0.90 9.03
C VAL A 116 8.39 -0.28 8.33
N ASN A 117 8.65 -0.15 7.03
CA ASN A 117 9.27 -1.20 6.21
C ASN A 117 10.70 -1.51 6.68
N ILE A 118 11.52 -0.47 6.85
CA ILE A 118 12.90 -0.57 7.32
C ILE A 118 12.94 -1.16 8.73
N TYR A 119 12.14 -0.63 9.66
CA TYR A 119 12.10 -1.11 11.04
C TYR A 119 11.71 -2.59 11.12
N SER A 120 10.71 -3.00 10.35
CA SER A 120 10.27 -4.40 10.29
C SER A 120 11.41 -5.33 9.82
N GLY A 121 12.26 -4.85 8.91
CA GLY A 121 13.47 -5.55 8.46
C GLY A 121 14.55 -5.63 9.55
N VAL A 122 14.87 -4.50 10.19
CA VAL A 122 15.88 -4.41 11.26
C VAL A 122 15.54 -5.31 12.46
N VAL A 123 14.28 -5.34 12.87
CA VAL A 123 13.81 -6.19 14.00
C VAL A 123 13.68 -7.66 13.60
N GLY A 124 13.83 -7.99 12.31
CA GLY A 124 13.87 -9.38 11.84
C GLY A 124 12.52 -10.07 11.77
N ILE A 125 11.41 -9.32 11.64
CA ILE A 125 10.05 -9.88 11.47
C ILE A 125 10.06 -10.90 10.32
N ALA A 126 9.35 -12.01 10.43
CA ALA A 126 9.27 -12.99 9.34
C ALA A 126 8.74 -12.33 8.05
N PHE A 127 9.41 -12.56 6.92
CA PHE A 127 9.06 -11.93 5.64
C PHE A 127 7.62 -12.23 5.23
N LEU A 128 7.12 -13.44 5.45
CA LEU A 128 5.73 -13.81 5.16
C LEU A 128 4.72 -13.01 6.01
N THR A 129 4.98 -12.83 7.31
CA THR A 129 4.16 -12.00 8.21
C THR A 129 4.18 -10.53 7.79
N TYR A 130 5.32 -10.05 7.30
CA TYR A 130 5.46 -8.71 6.78
C TYR A 130 4.69 -8.53 5.45
N ILE A 131 4.86 -9.45 4.48
CA ILE A 131 4.17 -9.41 3.20
C ILE A 131 2.66 -9.56 3.37
N SER A 132 2.18 -10.41 4.28
CA SER A 132 0.75 -10.56 4.54
C SER A 132 0.09 -9.30 5.10
N SER A 133 0.86 -8.38 5.68
CA SER A 133 0.38 -7.07 6.14
C SER A 133 0.30 -6.00 5.03
N LEU A 134 0.87 -6.26 3.84
CA LEU A 134 0.95 -5.30 2.71
C LEU A 134 -0.34 -5.10 1.91
N PRO A 135 -1.25 -6.08 1.74
CA PRO A 135 -2.48 -5.90 0.99
C PRO A 135 -3.48 -4.97 1.71
N LYS A 136 -3.17 -3.68 1.77
CA LYS A 136 -4.11 -2.64 2.19
C LYS A 136 -5.22 -2.45 1.16
N LEU A 137 -4.99 -2.72 -0.11
CA LEU A 137 -5.98 -2.38 -1.14
C LEU A 137 -7.26 -3.20 -1.01
N LEU A 138 -7.17 -4.53 -0.86
CA LEU A 138 -8.37 -5.37 -0.70
C LEU A 138 -8.96 -5.22 0.71
N ILE A 139 -8.18 -5.42 1.77
CA ILE A 139 -8.72 -5.43 3.14
C ILE A 139 -9.20 -4.03 3.57
N SER A 140 -8.48 -2.96 3.27
CA SER A 140 -8.92 -1.61 3.62
C SER A 140 -10.10 -1.13 2.76
N ALA A 141 -10.16 -1.50 1.47
CA ALA A 141 -11.32 -1.18 0.64
C ALA A 141 -12.55 -1.96 1.09
N ILE A 142 -12.41 -3.25 1.41
CA ILE A 142 -13.49 -4.06 1.98
C ILE A 142 -13.95 -3.46 3.32
N PHE A 143 -13.03 -3.07 4.21
CA PHE A 143 -13.38 -2.39 5.46
C PHE A 143 -14.12 -1.06 5.23
N TYR A 144 -13.65 -0.23 4.29
CA TYR A 144 -14.32 1.03 3.95
C TYR A 144 -15.71 0.80 3.34
N LEU A 145 -15.85 -0.19 2.47
CA LEU A 145 -17.12 -0.57 1.86
C LEU A 145 -18.11 -1.09 2.92
N ILE A 146 -17.67 -1.97 3.81
CA ILE A 146 -18.49 -2.45 4.94
C ILE A 146 -18.92 -1.27 5.82
N PHE A 147 -17.99 -0.38 6.17
CA PHE A 147 -18.28 0.81 6.97
C PHE A 147 -19.30 1.74 6.28
N LEU A 148 -19.15 1.97 4.98
CA LEU A 148 -20.09 2.77 4.17
C LEU A 148 -21.49 2.11 4.12
N ILE A 149 -21.55 0.79 3.90
CA ILE A 149 -22.81 0.03 3.91
C ILE A 149 -23.52 0.17 5.25
N ILE A 150 -22.79 0.05 6.36
CA ILE A 150 -23.35 0.23 7.72
C ILE A 150 -23.94 1.65 7.88
N ILE A 151 -23.22 2.69 7.43
CA ILE A 151 -23.71 4.07 7.48
C ILE A 151 -24.98 4.25 6.65
N ILE A 152 -25.02 3.71 5.42
CA ILE A 152 -26.19 3.81 4.54
C ILE A 152 -27.39 3.10 5.17
N LEU A 153 -27.19 1.90 5.72
CA LEU A 153 -28.24 1.15 6.42
C LEU A 153 -28.74 1.92 7.65
N PHE A 154 -27.84 2.49 8.44
CA PHE A 154 -28.18 3.31 9.60
C PHE A 154 -29.02 4.53 9.20
N TYR A 155 -28.60 5.28 8.18
CA TYR A 155 -29.35 6.44 7.67
C TYR A 155 -30.73 6.04 7.14
N LYS A 156 -30.81 4.94 6.37
CA LYS A 156 -32.07 4.41 5.86
C LYS A 156 -33.02 4.02 7.00
N THR A 157 -32.53 3.30 8.01
CA THR A 157 -33.34 2.89 9.17
C THR A 157 -33.76 4.09 10.03
N TRP A 158 -32.86 5.05 10.26
CA TRP A 158 -33.16 6.25 11.04
C TRP A 158 -34.20 7.14 10.36
N PHE A 159 -34.06 7.35 9.04
CA PHE A 159 -35.00 8.17 8.27
C PHE A 159 -36.37 7.50 8.16
N ASN A 160 -36.42 6.17 7.96
CA ASN A 160 -37.68 5.43 7.93
C ASN A 160 -38.45 5.48 9.26
N ARG A 161 -37.73 5.54 10.40
CA ARG A 161 -38.35 5.72 11.73
C ARG A 161 -38.91 7.13 11.95
N ARG A 162 -38.43 8.14 11.22
CA ARG A 162 -38.89 9.54 11.33
C ARG A 162 -40.09 9.87 10.45
N LEU A 163 -40.41 9.01 9.48
CA LEU A 163 -41.56 9.18 8.58
C LEU A 163 -42.84 8.50 9.09
N HIS A 164 -42.71 7.59 10.06
CA HIS A 164 -43.83 6.82 10.64
C HIS A 164 -44.18 7.23 12.08
N ASN A 165 -43.55 8.28 12.61
CA ASN A 165 -43.86 8.95 13.88
C ASN A 165 -44.19 10.41 13.60
#